data_AF-A0AAJ0FA80-F1
#
_entry.id   AF-A0AAJ0FA80-F1
#
_cell.length_a   1.000
_cell.length_b   1.000
_cell.length_c   1.000
_cell.angle_alpha   90.00
_cell.angle_beta   90.00
_cell.angle_gamma   90.00
#
_symmetry.space_group_name_H-M   'P 1'
#
loop_
_entity.id
_entity.type
_entity.pdbx_description
1 polymer ?
#
loop_
_entity_poly.entity_id
_entity_poly.type
_entity_poly.pdbx_seq_one_letter_code
_entity_poly.pdbx_strand_id
1 'polypeptide(L)'
;MFILQSILYWAPFRIDALGLVTILGAESMNVAVGTLLYSPATEWLPILGGYIFGNNSFTDPQPGFVLYNVTDGIMATDVSAWFTRWLLRHPTTYSSTVIRLRTDGAEISAGERAFGWMLGCITMLPILSLSAAIGDWWGFANVAAMMVSVAVRQRMVSCLRNSIDHNVDSFALDPGEIVKVFLTMPNGKAVTIIAPRQAVVNCLLTDPKPRQPRWYLVLRGLGWAAFGIHVVTLGMATLFSQLLTVVVLLAGSVATGIGLGARPHMLGKKLRLEVEQGDPSWHRSKTYARLQLTETEEDYMVHWSLFPQRKNQFWWDKYRRNEAAIRAELAAGSSDLMEEKEKSSTVKPTFSI
;
A
#
# COMPACT_ATOMS: atom_id res chain seq x y z
N MET A 1 21.48 -38.10 -18.81
CA MET A 1 22.81 -37.70 -18.29
C MET A 1 23.49 -36.70 -19.22
N PHE A 2 23.64 -36.99 -20.53
CA PHE A 2 24.25 -36.06 -21.50
C PHE A 2 23.65 -34.64 -21.53
N ILE A 3 22.32 -34.49 -21.53
CA ILE A 3 21.66 -33.17 -21.58
C ILE A 3 21.98 -32.31 -20.35
N LEU A 4 21.96 -32.89 -19.14
CA LEU A 4 22.27 -32.16 -17.90
C LEU A 4 23.73 -31.71 -17.87
N GLN A 5 24.64 -32.55 -18.37
CA GLN A 5 26.05 -32.22 -18.48
C GLN A 5 26.30 -31.10 -19.51
N SER A 6 25.58 -31.10 -20.63
CA SER A 6 25.62 -30.00 -21.60
C SER A 6 25.16 -28.67 -21.01
N ILE A 7 24.14 -28.68 -20.14
CA ILE A 7 23.63 -27.47 -19.46
C ILE A 7 24.65 -26.96 -18.44
N LEU A 8 25.31 -27.84 -17.68
CA LEU A 8 26.30 -27.46 -16.66
C LEU A 8 27.46 -26.63 -17.25
N TYR A 9 27.94 -27.00 -18.44
CA TYR A 9 29.05 -26.32 -19.11
C TYR A 9 28.59 -25.27 -20.14
N TRP A 10 27.28 -24.99 -20.22
CA TRP A 10 26.74 -24.03 -21.18
C TRP A 10 27.09 -22.61 -20.76
N ALA A 11 28.00 -21.97 -21.51
CA ALA A 11 28.43 -20.59 -21.27
C ALA A 11 28.77 -19.85 -22.58
N PRO A 12 27.80 -19.64 -23.50
CA PRO A 12 28.06 -18.99 -24.79
C PRO A 12 28.41 -17.49 -24.68
N PHE A 13 28.12 -16.84 -23.55
CA PHE A 13 28.40 -15.43 -23.31
C PHE A 13 28.63 -15.16 -21.81
N ARG A 14 29.23 -14.01 -21.50
CA ARG A 14 29.43 -13.54 -20.12
C ARG A 14 28.43 -12.43 -19.82
N ILE A 15 27.50 -12.68 -18.90
CA ILE A 15 26.56 -11.67 -18.39
C ILE A 15 26.92 -11.37 -16.94
N ASP A 16 26.98 -10.09 -16.58
CA ASP A 16 27.03 -9.66 -15.19
C ASP A 16 25.61 -9.64 -14.60
N ALA A 17 25.11 -10.82 -14.26
CA ALA A 17 23.80 -10.98 -13.62
C ALA A 17 23.76 -10.32 -12.23
N LEU A 18 24.93 -10.13 -11.61
CA LEU A 18 25.08 -9.54 -10.29
C LEU A 18 24.76 -8.04 -10.30
N GLY A 19 25.37 -7.28 -11.22
CA GLY A 19 25.09 -5.85 -11.39
C GLY A 19 23.62 -5.58 -11.69
N LEU A 20 22.98 -6.45 -12.48
CA LEU A 20 21.57 -6.34 -12.84
C LEU A 20 20.64 -6.54 -11.63
N VAL A 21 20.92 -7.56 -10.80
CA VAL A 21 20.08 -7.89 -9.63
C VAL A 21 20.24 -6.90 -8.48
N THR A 22 21.42 -6.28 -8.34
CA THR A 22 21.71 -5.33 -7.26
C THR A 22 21.15 -3.93 -7.51
N ILE A 23 21.13 -3.48 -8.77
CA ILE A 23 20.76 -2.10 -9.12
C ILE A 23 19.30 -1.98 -9.58
N LEU A 24 18.77 -2.95 -10.34
CA LEU A 24 17.46 -2.78 -10.96
C LEU A 24 16.31 -2.99 -9.99
N GLY A 25 15.35 -2.07 -10.02
CA GLY A 25 14.04 -2.24 -9.38
C GLY A 25 13.99 -2.10 -7.86
N ALA A 26 15.11 -1.88 -7.18
CA ALA A 26 15.14 -1.76 -5.71
C ALA A 26 14.25 -0.61 -5.19
N GLU A 27 14.28 0.55 -5.86
CA GLU A 27 13.43 1.69 -5.53
C GLU A 27 11.94 1.37 -5.74
N SER A 28 11.60 0.76 -6.89
CA SER A 28 10.23 0.33 -7.19
C SER A 28 9.72 -0.69 -6.17
N MET A 29 10.57 -1.61 -5.71
CA MET A 29 10.21 -2.61 -4.71
C MET A 29 10.09 -2.02 -3.31
N ASN A 30 10.93 -1.05 -2.95
CA ASN A 30 10.81 -0.27 -1.72
C ASN A 30 9.42 0.40 -1.65
N VAL A 31 9.03 1.11 -2.71
CA VAL A 31 7.70 1.74 -2.77
C VAL A 31 6.60 0.68 -2.75
N ALA A 32 6.68 -0.35 -3.59
CA ALA A 32 5.65 -1.36 -3.73
C ALA A 32 5.37 -2.14 -2.44
N VAL A 33 6.41 -2.66 -1.80
CA VAL A 33 6.28 -3.44 -0.57
C VAL A 33 5.98 -2.53 0.62
N GLY A 34 6.56 -1.33 0.65
CA GLY A 34 6.33 -0.35 1.71
C GLY A 34 4.89 0.18 1.77
N THR A 35 4.07 0.01 0.72
CA THR A 35 2.62 0.29 0.80
C THR A 35 1.89 -0.61 1.82
N LEU A 36 2.50 -1.74 2.21
CA LEU A 36 1.91 -2.78 3.06
C LEU A 36 0.58 -3.37 2.54
N LEU A 37 0.23 -3.14 1.27
CA LEU A 37 -0.96 -3.72 0.66
C LEU A 37 -0.85 -5.23 0.54
N TYR A 38 -1.98 -5.91 0.75
CA TYR A 38 -2.08 -7.35 0.52
C TYR A 38 -2.17 -7.67 -0.99
N SER A 39 -1.42 -8.66 -1.44
CA SER A 39 -1.55 -9.23 -2.79
C SER A 39 -1.33 -10.74 -2.76
N PRO A 40 -2.36 -11.58 -2.96
CA PRO A 40 -2.20 -13.02 -2.97
C PRO A 40 -1.27 -13.49 -4.09
N ALA A 41 -1.17 -12.75 -5.20
CA ALA A 41 -0.40 -13.15 -6.38
C ALA A 41 1.09 -12.80 -6.30
N THR A 42 1.52 -11.82 -5.50
CA THR A 42 2.92 -11.35 -5.54
C THR A 42 3.66 -11.47 -4.21
N GLU A 43 2.92 -11.80 -3.15
CA GLU A 43 3.44 -11.83 -1.79
C GLU A 43 4.49 -12.93 -1.57
N TRP A 44 4.42 -14.06 -2.28
CA TRP A 44 5.41 -15.13 -2.18
C TRP A 44 6.38 -15.21 -3.35
N LEU A 45 6.29 -14.27 -4.30
CA LEU A 45 7.21 -14.21 -5.43
C LEU A 45 8.56 -13.63 -5.00
N PRO A 46 9.69 -14.17 -5.44
CA PRO A 46 10.98 -13.53 -5.24
C PRO A 46 11.04 -12.22 -6.02
N ILE A 47 11.69 -11.21 -5.43
CA ILE A 47 11.80 -9.88 -6.00
C ILE A 47 13.22 -9.35 -5.86
N LEU A 48 13.56 -8.39 -6.71
CA LEU A 48 14.82 -7.66 -6.71
C LEU A 48 14.94 -6.76 -5.47
N GLY A 49 16.18 -6.35 -5.18
CA GLY A 49 16.45 -5.44 -4.07
C GLY A 49 16.28 -6.07 -2.68
N GLY A 50 16.61 -7.34 -2.49
CA GLY A 50 16.45 -8.03 -1.19
C GLY A 50 17.10 -7.30 0.01
N TYR A 51 18.15 -6.51 -0.24
CA TYR A 51 18.80 -5.68 0.80
C TYR A 51 17.87 -4.64 1.44
N ILE A 52 16.79 -4.22 0.77
CA ILE A 52 15.82 -3.26 1.33
C ILE A 52 15.20 -3.77 2.63
N PHE A 53 15.06 -5.09 2.77
CA PHE A 53 14.51 -5.71 3.99
C PHE A 53 15.53 -5.71 5.12
N GLY A 54 16.80 -6.00 4.83
CA GLY A 54 17.88 -5.89 5.83
C GLY A 54 18.04 -4.46 6.33
N ASN A 55 18.04 -3.49 5.41
CA ASN A 55 18.09 -2.06 5.73
C ASN A 55 16.84 -1.52 6.40
N ASN A 56 15.70 -2.19 6.21
CA ASN A 56 14.39 -1.72 6.62
C ASN A 56 13.96 -0.41 5.93
N SER A 57 14.51 -0.12 4.75
CA SER A 57 14.26 1.15 4.06
C SER A 57 12.84 1.28 3.50
N PHE A 58 12.12 0.16 3.41
CA PHE A 58 10.70 0.14 3.04
C PHE A 58 9.76 0.69 4.11
N THR A 59 10.27 1.00 5.31
CA THR A 59 9.54 1.70 6.36
C THR A 59 9.96 3.15 6.52
N ASP A 60 10.93 3.64 5.74
CA ASP A 60 11.43 5.01 5.92
C ASP A 60 10.36 6.04 5.51
N PRO A 61 10.21 7.15 6.25
CA PRO A 61 9.24 8.18 5.93
C PRO A 61 9.55 8.83 4.58
N GLN A 62 8.50 9.24 3.85
CA GLN A 62 8.63 9.96 2.59
C GLN A 62 8.39 11.46 2.83
N PRO A 63 9.32 12.35 2.44
CA PRO A 63 9.17 13.78 2.67
C PRO A 63 8.14 14.40 1.72
N GLY A 64 7.72 15.63 2.03
CA GLY A 64 6.88 16.46 1.16
C GLY A 64 5.37 16.20 1.28
N PHE A 65 4.96 15.42 2.27
CA PHE A 65 3.55 15.27 2.65
C PHE A 65 3.23 16.17 3.82
N VAL A 66 2.08 16.84 3.77
CA VAL A 66 1.58 17.64 4.90
C VAL A 66 0.11 17.31 5.11
N LEU A 67 -0.22 16.92 6.33
CA LEU A 67 -1.56 16.57 6.77
C LEU A 67 -2.13 17.70 7.62
N TYR A 68 -3.29 18.19 7.23
CA TYR A 68 -4.05 19.23 7.91
C TYR A 68 -5.35 18.59 8.42
N ASN A 69 -5.42 18.28 9.71
CA ASN A 69 -6.66 17.90 10.35
C ASN A 69 -7.49 19.17 10.56
N VAL A 70 -8.40 19.43 9.62
CA VAL A 70 -9.18 20.66 9.56
C VAL A 70 -10.17 20.71 10.72
N THR A 71 -10.73 19.57 11.12
CA THR A 71 -11.69 19.51 12.23
C THR A 71 -11.05 19.82 13.58
N ASP A 72 -9.83 19.32 13.83
CA ASP A 72 -9.14 19.53 15.12
C ASP A 72 -8.13 20.70 15.10
N GLY A 73 -7.94 21.37 13.95
CA GLY A 73 -6.98 22.48 13.84
C GLY A 73 -5.50 22.06 13.95
N ILE A 74 -5.16 20.82 13.58
CA ILE A 74 -3.81 20.26 13.70
C ILE A 74 -3.13 20.21 12.33
N MET A 75 -1.88 20.65 12.25
CA MET A 75 -1.01 20.49 11.09
C MET A 75 0.15 19.55 11.47
N ALA A 76 0.35 18.51 10.66
CA ALA A 76 1.44 17.56 10.81
C ALA A 76 2.22 17.46 9.48
N THR A 77 3.55 17.52 9.57
CA THR A 77 4.45 17.38 8.41
C THR A 77 4.98 15.96 8.25
N ASP A 78 4.63 15.08 9.18
CA ASP A 78 4.95 13.67 9.20
C ASP A 78 3.68 12.84 8.98
N VAL A 79 3.74 11.97 7.98
CA VAL A 79 2.67 11.03 7.65
C VAL A 79 3.31 9.67 7.54
N SER A 80 2.59 8.64 7.96
CA SER A 80 3.11 7.29 8.04
C SER A 80 3.65 6.81 6.70
N ALA A 81 4.79 6.13 6.78
CA ALA A 81 5.59 5.71 5.65
C ALA A 81 4.82 4.80 4.68
N TRP A 82 3.90 3.99 5.21
CA TRP A 82 3.08 3.11 4.39
C TRP A 82 2.02 3.88 3.60
N PHE A 83 1.40 4.89 4.23
CA PHE A 83 0.30 5.62 3.63
C PHE A 83 0.78 6.58 2.55
N THR A 84 1.93 7.24 2.77
CA THR A 84 2.58 8.06 1.75
C THR A 84 2.92 7.25 0.50
N ARG A 85 3.50 6.05 0.64
CA ARG A 85 3.75 5.14 -0.49
C ARG A 85 2.46 4.67 -1.17
N TRP A 86 1.42 4.39 -0.40
CA TRP A 86 0.10 4.04 -0.95
C TRP A 86 -0.47 5.18 -1.81
N LEU A 87 -0.39 6.42 -1.32
CA LEU A 87 -0.84 7.62 -2.04
C LEU A 87 -0.06 7.86 -3.34
N LEU A 88 1.25 7.63 -3.35
CA LEU A 88 2.07 7.78 -4.57
C LEU A 88 1.69 6.76 -5.66
N ARG A 89 1.18 5.60 -5.26
CA ARG A 89 0.82 4.51 -6.16
C ARG A 89 -0.63 4.60 -6.64
N HIS A 90 -1.51 5.16 -5.82
CA HIS A 90 -2.91 5.29 -6.18
C HIS A 90 -3.09 6.49 -7.13
N PRO A 91 -3.81 6.34 -8.25
CA PRO A 91 -4.14 7.49 -9.09
C PRO A 91 -4.97 8.48 -8.26
N THR A 92 -4.53 9.74 -8.21
CA THR A 92 -5.25 10.82 -7.52
C THR A 92 -5.59 11.90 -8.52
N THR A 93 -6.83 12.37 -8.44
CA THR A 93 -7.32 13.54 -9.16
C THR A 93 -6.99 14.79 -8.36
N TYR A 94 -6.76 15.92 -9.05
CA TYR A 94 -6.34 17.15 -8.39
C TYR A 94 -7.40 17.67 -7.42
N SER A 95 -7.12 17.58 -6.11
CA SER A 95 -7.97 18.04 -5.00
C SER A 95 -9.29 17.27 -4.81
N SER A 96 -9.85 16.62 -5.83
CA SER A 96 -11.18 16.00 -5.78
C SER A 96 -11.24 14.60 -5.17
N THR A 97 -10.10 13.93 -5.01
CA THR A 97 -10.06 12.59 -4.45
C THR A 97 -10.40 12.61 -2.95
N VAL A 98 -11.40 11.83 -2.55
CA VAL A 98 -11.80 11.62 -1.15
C VAL A 98 -11.48 10.18 -0.75
N ILE A 99 -10.76 10.02 0.35
CA ILE A 99 -10.40 8.73 0.93
C ILE A 99 -11.17 8.57 2.23
N ARG A 100 -12.01 7.54 2.34
CA ARG A 100 -12.70 7.20 3.58
C ARG A 100 -11.99 6.05 4.26
N LEU A 101 -11.55 6.25 5.50
CA LEU A 101 -11.01 5.17 6.32
C LEU A 101 -12.15 4.48 7.04
N ARG A 102 -12.21 3.15 6.88
CA ARG A 102 -13.11 2.28 7.60
C ARG A 102 -12.31 1.24 8.39
N THR A 103 -12.87 0.80 9.50
CA THR A 103 -12.28 -0.21 10.41
C THR A 103 -12.96 -1.57 10.26
N ASP A 104 -13.73 -1.78 9.19
CA ASP A 104 -14.52 -2.97 8.88
C ASP A 104 -13.78 -3.91 7.90
N GLY A 105 -12.45 -3.95 7.96
CA GLY A 105 -11.65 -4.80 7.09
C GLY A 105 -12.07 -6.29 7.16
N ALA A 106 -11.95 -6.97 6.03
CA ALA A 106 -12.18 -8.41 5.91
C ALA A 106 -10.87 -9.21 6.09
N GLU A 107 -10.95 -10.35 6.76
CA GLU A 107 -9.84 -11.30 6.79
C GLU A 107 -9.57 -11.90 5.41
N ILE A 108 -8.29 -12.13 5.12
CA ILE A 108 -7.85 -12.84 3.92
C ILE A 108 -8.33 -14.28 3.99
N SER A 109 -8.92 -14.78 2.90
CA SER A 109 -9.42 -16.15 2.86
C SER A 109 -8.28 -17.17 2.93
N ALA A 110 -8.55 -18.36 3.50
CA ALA A 110 -7.56 -19.44 3.52
C ALA A 110 -7.13 -19.86 2.10
N GLY A 111 -8.04 -19.79 1.13
CA GLY A 111 -7.78 -20.07 -0.28
C GLY A 111 -6.79 -19.10 -0.91
N GLU A 112 -6.90 -17.80 -0.62
CA GLU A 112 -5.95 -16.78 -1.11
C GLU A 112 -4.55 -16.98 -0.54
N ARG A 113 -4.46 -17.33 0.74
CA ARG A 113 -3.17 -17.68 1.36
C ARG A 113 -2.57 -18.91 0.70
N ALA A 114 -3.36 -19.96 0.51
CA ALA A 114 -2.92 -21.19 -0.16
C ALA A 114 -2.46 -20.91 -1.61
N PHE A 115 -3.18 -20.07 -2.34
CA PHE A 115 -2.83 -19.65 -3.69
C PHE A 115 -1.47 -18.95 -3.73
N GLY A 116 -1.23 -17.98 -2.84
CA GLY A 116 0.06 -17.30 -2.75
C GLY A 116 1.21 -18.26 -2.46
N TRP A 117 1.03 -19.15 -1.47
CA TRP A 117 2.02 -20.18 -1.16
C TRP A 117 2.31 -21.10 -2.34
N MET A 118 1.26 -21.59 -3.01
CA MET A 118 1.39 -22.42 -4.20
C MET A 118 2.21 -21.73 -5.28
N LEU A 119 1.93 -20.45 -5.56
CA LEU A 119 2.65 -19.68 -6.57
C LEU A 119 4.13 -19.45 -6.20
N GLY A 120 4.43 -19.19 -4.93
CA GLY A 120 5.82 -19.13 -4.43
C GLY A 120 6.56 -20.46 -4.58
N CYS A 121 5.90 -21.58 -4.25
CA CYS A 121 6.46 -22.91 -4.42
C CYS A 121 6.72 -23.24 -5.90
N ILE A 122 5.75 -22.96 -6.79
CA ILE A 122 5.87 -23.22 -8.23
C ILE A 122 7.01 -22.41 -8.86
N THR A 123 7.27 -21.19 -8.38
CA THR A 123 8.33 -20.35 -8.96
C THR A 123 9.73 -20.71 -8.48
N MET A 124 9.88 -21.24 -7.26
CA MET A 124 11.21 -21.48 -6.67
C MET A 124 11.61 -22.97 -6.61
N LEU A 125 10.69 -23.89 -6.29
CA LEU A 125 11.02 -25.32 -6.12
C LEU A 125 11.53 -26.00 -7.40
N PRO A 126 10.98 -25.72 -8.60
CA PRO A 126 11.52 -26.29 -9.83
C PRO A 126 12.96 -25.86 -10.09
N ILE A 127 13.30 -24.59 -9.85
CA ILE A 127 14.67 -24.10 -10.04
C ILE A 127 15.61 -24.75 -9.02
N LEU A 128 15.20 -24.81 -7.75
CA LEU A 128 15.97 -25.48 -6.70
C LEU A 128 16.26 -26.95 -7.04
N SER A 129 15.23 -27.69 -7.46
CA SER A 129 15.33 -29.11 -7.83
C SER A 129 16.20 -29.30 -9.07
N LEU A 130 16.09 -28.40 -10.05
CA LEU A 130 16.89 -28.43 -11.27
C LEU A 130 18.37 -28.15 -10.99
N SER A 131 18.69 -27.17 -10.14
CA SER A 131 20.07 -26.90 -9.73
C SER A 131 20.69 -28.11 -9.02
N ALA A 132 19.94 -28.78 -8.14
CA ALA A 132 20.38 -30.03 -7.51
C ALA A 132 20.61 -31.16 -8.54
N ALA A 133 19.69 -31.33 -9.50
CA ALA A 133 19.79 -32.35 -10.54
C ALA A 133 20.95 -32.12 -11.52
N ILE A 134 21.30 -30.87 -11.80
CA ILE A 134 22.46 -30.48 -12.62
C ILE A 134 23.78 -30.66 -11.86
N GLY A 135 23.75 -30.70 -10.53
CA GLY A 135 24.95 -30.70 -9.68
C GLY A 135 25.52 -29.29 -9.43
N ASP A 136 24.73 -28.24 -9.69
CA ASP A 136 25.10 -26.85 -9.46
C ASP A 136 24.76 -26.44 -8.01
N TRP A 137 25.68 -26.75 -7.08
CA TRP A 137 25.51 -26.41 -5.66
C TRP A 137 25.49 -24.90 -5.39
N TRP A 138 26.16 -24.09 -6.21
CA TRP A 138 26.09 -22.64 -6.14
C TRP A 138 24.70 -22.14 -6.53
N GLY A 139 24.14 -22.67 -7.63
CA GLY A 139 22.76 -22.43 -8.04
C GLY A 139 21.73 -22.85 -6.97
N PHE A 140 21.95 -24.00 -6.33
CA PHE A 140 21.11 -24.47 -5.23
C PHE A 140 21.14 -23.50 -4.03
N ALA A 141 22.33 -23.12 -3.58
CA ALA A 141 22.51 -22.18 -2.48
C ALA A 141 21.88 -20.80 -2.78
N ASN A 142 21.98 -20.36 -4.03
CA ASN A 142 21.37 -19.14 -4.53
C ASN A 142 19.83 -19.16 -4.40
N VAL A 143 19.16 -20.22 -4.86
CA VAL A 143 17.71 -20.33 -4.75
C VAL A 143 17.27 -20.50 -3.29
N ALA A 144 18.02 -21.25 -2.47
CA ALA A 144 17.75 -21.38 -1.05
C ALA A 144 17.82 -20.01 -0.32
N ALA A 145 18.84 -19.20 -0.61
CA ALA A 145 18.97 -17.85 -0.06
C ALA A 145 17.83 -16.93 -0.52
N MET A 146 17.36 -17.07 -1.76
CA MET A 146 16.20 -16.36 -2.28
C MET A 146 14.90 -16.75 -1.54
N MET A 147 14.69 -18.05 -1.26
CA MET A 147 13.55 -18.52 -0.46
C MET A 147 13.57 -17.95 0.97
N VAL A 148 14.75 -17.91 1.61
CA VAL A 148 14.92 -17.28 2.93
C VAL A 148 14.58 -15.78 2.85
N SER A 149 15.03 -15.09 1.80
CA SER A 149 14.72 -13.66 1.59
C SER A 149 13.22 -13.40 1.45
N VAL A 150 12.50 -14.25 0.69
CA VAL A 150 11.03 -14.19 0.59
C VAL A 150 10.38 -14.39 1.96
N ALA A 151 10.82 -15.40 2.73
CA ALA A 151 10.28 -15.67 4.06
C ALA A 151 10.54 -14.52 5.04
N VAL A 152 11.74 -13.92 5.03
CA VAL A 152 12.08 -12.74 5.84
C VAL A 152 11.16 -11.57 5.51
N ARG A 153 11.04 -11.22 4.22
CA ARG A 153 10.12 -10.17 3.76
C ARG A 153 8.70 -10.42 4.27
N GLN A 154 8.20 -11.65 4.12
CA GLN A 154 6.86 -12.03 4.54
C GLN A 154 6.63 -11.82 6.04
N ARG A 155 7.58 -12.24 6.86
CA ARG A 155 7.51 -12.05 8.31
C ARG A 155 7.59 -10.58 8.69
N MET A 156 8.48 -9.80 8.06
CA MET A 156 8.63 -8.37 8.34
C MET A 156 7.37 -7.57 7.99
N VAL A 157 6.81 -7.76 6.78
CA VAL A 157 5.58 -7.11 6.34
C VAL A 157 4.40 -7.50 7.23
N SER A 158 4.29 -8.78 7.60
CA SER A 158 3.26 -9.27 8.52
C SER A 158 3.36 -8.61 9.90
N CYS A 159 4.57 -8.42 10.44
CA CYS A 159 4.76 -7.74 11.73
C CYS A 159 4.23 -6.29 11.71
N LEU A 160 4.45 -5.57 10.61
CA LEU A 160 3.99 -4.19 10.45
C LEU A 160 2.47 -4.11 10.24
N ARG A 161 1.91 -4.99 9.41
CA ARG A 161 0.44 -5.09 9.23
C ARG A 161 -0.26 -5.43 10.55
N ASN A 162 0.29 -6.36 11.31
CA ASN A 162 -0.24 -6.70 12.64
C ASN A 162 -0.13 -5.53 13.63
N SER A 163 0.84 -4.62 13.47
CA SER A 163 0.90 -3.39 14.25
C SER A 163 -0.24 -2.45 13.89
N ILE A 164 -0.57 -2.30 12.60
CA ILE A 164 -1.71 -1.49 12.15
C ILE A 164 -3.01 -2.10 12.70
N ASP A 165 -3.19 -3.42 12.57
CA ASP A 165 -4.37 -4.11 13.09
C ASP A 165 -4.51 -3.93 14.62
N HIS A 166 -3.39 -3.98 15.34
CA HIS A 166 -3.39 -3.74 16.79
C HIS A 166 -3.74 -2.28 17.14
N ASN A 167 -3.25 -1.31 16.36
CA ASN A 167 -3.62 0.09 16.54
C ASN A 167 -5.13 0.25 16.32
N VAL A 168 -5.70 -0.34 15.27
CA VAL A 168 -7.15 -0.35 15.03
C VAL A 168 -7.93 -0.94 16.20
N ASP A 169 -7.44 -2.04 16.78
CA ASP A 169 -8.06 -2.66 17.96
C ASP A 169 -8.05 -1.75 19.19
N SER A 170 -7.00 -0.97 19.38
CA SER A 170 -6.87 -0.10 20.55
C SER A 170 -7.94 0.99 20.63
N PHE A 171 -8.54 1.36 19.49
CA PHE A 171 -9.61 2.37 19.41
C PHE A 171 -10.92 1.82 18.82
N ALA A 172 -11.09 0.50 18.75
CA ALA A 172 -12.30 -0.09 18.18
C ALA A 172 -13.58 0.24 18.96
N LEU A 173 -13.48 0.39 20.28
CA LEU A 173 -14.61 0.72 21.16
C LEU A 173 -14.92 2.22 21.20
N ASP A 174 -13.90 3.06 21.02
CA ASP A 174 -14.02 4.51 20.98
C ASP A 174 -13.16 5.06 19.83
N PRO A 175 -13.67 5.01 18.58
CA PRO A 175 -12.93 5.46 17.42
C PRO A 175 -12.83 7.00 17.34
N GLY A 176 -13.55 7.72 18.21
CA GLY A 176 -13.69 9.16 18.19
C GLY A 176 -14.61 9.66 17.06
N GLU A 177 -14.76 10.97 17.01
CA GLU A 177 -15.56 11.65 15.98
C GLU A 177 -14.95 11.50 14.60
N ILE A 178 -15.78 11.61 13.56
CA ILE A 178 -15.32 11.66 12.18
C ILE A 178 -14.71 13.03 11.93
N VAL A 179 -13.42 13.05 11.58
CA VAL A 179 -12.66 14.26 11.28
C VAL A 179 -12.41 14.39 9.78
N LYS A 180 -12.35 15.65 9.33
CA LYS A 180 -11.99 16.02 7.96
C LYS A 180 -10.53 16.40 7.93
N VAL A 181 -9.78 15.65 7.14
CA VAL A 181 -8.36 15.84 6.97
C VAL A 181 -8.09 16.23 5.52
N PHE A 182 -7.27 17.25 5.32
CA PHE A 182 -6.76 17.65 4.02
C PHE A 182 -5.28 17.29 3.95
N LEU A 183 -4.84 16.61 2.90
CA LEU A 183 -3.45 16.18 2.76
C LEU A 183 -2.88 16.68 1.44
N THR A 184 -1.78 17.41 1.50
CA THR A 184 -1.03 17.86 0.32
C THR A 184 0.13 16.91 0.03
N MET A 185 0.28 16.54 -1.23
CA MET A 185 1.30 15.63 -1.74
C MET A 185 2.50 16.41 -2.31
N PRO A 186 3.69 15.79 -2.46
CA PRO A 186 4.88 16.43 -3.01
C PRO A 186 4.72 16.97 -4.44
N ASN A 187 3.79 16.40 -5.21
CA ASN A 187 3.49 16.80 -6.59
C ASN A 187 2.46 17.96 -6.67
N GLY A 188 2.12 18.59 -5.56
CA GLY A 188 1.16 19.69 -5.48
C GLY A 188 -0.31 19.26 -5.60
N LYS A 189 -0.61 17.97 -5.77
CA LYS A 189 -1.96 17.44 -5.62
C LYS A 189 -2.34 17.44 -4.14
N ALA A 190 -3.64 17.38 -3.90
CA ALA A 190 -4.17 17.20 -2.57
C ALA A 190 -5.31 16.20 -2.57
N VAL A 191 -5.49 15.54 -1.43
CA VAL A 191 -6.56 14.58 -1.20
C VAL A 191 -7.29 14.95 0.09
N THR A 192 -8.58 14.66 0.12
CA THR A 192 -9.37 14.74 1.34
C THR A 192 -9.44 13.37 1.97
N ILE A 193 -9.28 13.30 3.28
CA ILE A 193 -9.43 12.09 4.06
C ILE A 193 -10.54 12.31 5.08
N ILE A 194 -11.49 11.38 5.12
CA ILE A 194 -12.57 11.36 6.11
C ILE A 194 -12.39 10.09 6.92
N ALA A 195 -12.12 10.23 8.21
CA ALA A 195 -11.73 9.12 9.05
C ALA A 195 -12.13 9.37 10.51
N PRO A 196 -12.30 8.33 11.33
CA PRO A 196 -12.36 8.51 12.77
C PRO A 196 -11.07 9.15 13.29
N ARG A 197 -11.18 10.07 14.27
CA ARG A 197 -10.06 10.81 14.86
C ARG A 197 -8.91 9.88 15.26
N GLN A 198 -9.23 8.77 15.92
CA GLN A 198 -8.22 7.83 16.39
C GLN A 198 -7.51 7.08 15.24
N ALA A 199 -8.19 6.85 14.11
CA ALA A 199 -7.55 6.26 12.94
C ALA A 199 -6.53 7.20 12.30
N VAL A 200 -6.79 8.51 12.29
CA VAL A 200 -5.83 9.52 11.80
C VAL A 200 -4.59 9.52 12.69
N VAL A 201 -4.77 9.67 13.99
CA VAL A 201 -3.65 9.78 14.95
C VAL A 201 -2.83 8.47 15.01
N ASN A 202 -3.50 7.32 15.16
CA ASN A 202 -2.81 6.06 15.44
C ASN A 202 -2.37 5.27 14.20
N CYS A 203 -2.91 5.58 13.00
CA CYS A 203 -2.55 4.86 11.76
C CYS A 203 -1.96 5.75 10.66
N LEU A 204 -2.41 7.01 10.54
CA LEU A 204 -1.91 7.92 9.50
C LEU A 204 -0.76 8.80 9.97
N LEU A 205 -0.75 9.24 11.23
CA LEU A 205 0.32 10.06 11.81
C LEU A 205 1.35 9.24 12.58
N THR A 206 1.01 8.02 12.97
CA THR A 206 1.92 7.13 13.71
C THR A 206 2.42 6.00 12.82
N ASP A 207 3.74 5.88 12.67
CA ASP A 207 4.34 4.77 11.95
C ASP A 207 4.11 3.43 12.67
N PRO A 208 3.76 2.36 11.94
CA PRO A 208 3.60 1.04 12.51
C PRO A 208 4.94 0.52 13.04
N LYS A 209 4.96 0.12 14.31
CA LYS A 209 6.18 -0.38 14.96
C LYS A 209 6.03 -1.88 15.25
N PRO A 210 7.05 -2.70 14.94
CA PRO A 210 6.97 -4.13 15.23
C PRO A 210 6.85 -4.34 16.74
N ARG A 211 5.83 -5.12 17.16
CA ARG A 211 5.55 -5.40 18.58
C ARG A 211 6.70 -6.10 19.30
N GLN A 212 7.50 -6.88 18.57
CA GLN A 212 8.67 -7.59 19.08
C GLN A 212 9.94 -7.07 18.38
N PRO A 213 10.53 -5.95 18.85
CA PRO A 213 11.62 -5.28 18.14
C PRO A 213 12.89 -6.16 18.06
N ARG A 214 13.16 -6.98 19.07
CA ARG A 214 14.31 -7.92 19.07
C ARG A 214 14.18 -8.96 17.97
N TRP A 215 13.00 -9.57 17.83
CA TRP A 215 12.75 -10.54 16.78
C TRP A 215 12.83 -9.90 15.39
N TYR A 216 12.28 -8.70 15.26
CA TYR A 216 12.37 -7.92 14.02
C TYR A 216 13.82 -7.60 13.63
N LEU A 217 14.68 -7.29 14.60
CA LEU A 217 16.12 -7.08 14.37
C LEU A 217 16.82 -8.36 13.89
N VAL A 218 16.47 -9.52 14.46
CA VAL A 218 16.98 -10.82 13.99
C VAL A 218 16.57 -11.09 12.55
N LEU A 219 15.30 -10.81 12.19
CA LEU A 219 14.83 -10.94 10.81
C LEU A 219 15.60 -10.03 9.84
N ARG A 220 15.92 -8.80 10.25
CA ARG A 220 16.77 -7.88 9.46
C ARG A 220 18.17 -8.44 9.24
N GLY A 221 18.79 -8.97 10.29
CA GLY A 221 20.10 -9.65 10.19
C GLY A 221 20.05 -10.85 9.25
N LEU A 222 18.99 -11.67 9.34
CA LEU A 222 18.76 -12.79 8.42
C LEU A 222 18.54 -12.32 6.98
N GLY A 223 17.84 -11.21 6.77
CA GLY A 223 17.67 -10.59 5.45
C GLY A 223 18.99 -10.16 4.83
N TRP A 224 19.88 -9.55 5.62
CA TRP A 224 21.23 -9.20 5.18
C TRP A 224 22.08 -10.42 4.84
N ALA A 225 22.07 -11.44 5.69
CA ALA A 225 22.80 -12.69 5.45
C ALA A 225 22.29 -13.40 4.18
N ALA A 226 20.97 -13.52 4.03
CA ALA A 226 20.35 -14.13 2.87
C ALA A 226 20.66 -13.36 1.58
N PHE A 227 20.62 -12.03 1.61
CA PHE A 227 21.02 -11.20 0.48
C PHE A 227 22.51 -11.38 0.12
N GLY A 228 23.40 -11.38 1.11
CA GLY A 228 24.84 -11.59 0.89
C GLY A 228 25.14 -12.96 0.27
N ILE A 229 24.52 -14.02 0.80
CA ILE A 229 24.64 -15.38 0.24
C ILE A 229 24.11 -15.40 -1.19
N HIS A 230 22.93 -14.83 -1.44
CA HIS A 230 22.32 -14.77 -2.77
C HIS A 230 23.24 -14.11 -3.80
N VAL A 231 23.81 -12.95 -3.48
CA VAL A 231 24.74 -12.20 -4.35
C VAL A 231 25.99 -13.03 -4.69
N VAL A 232 26.65 -13.60 -3.68
CA VAL A 232 27.89 -14.40 -3.88
C VAL A 232 27.59 -15.67 -4.68
N THR A 233 26.54 -16.39 -4.29
CA THR A 233 26.19 -17.68 -4.92
C THR A 233 25.67 -17.49 -6.34
N LEU A 234 24.94 -16.42 -6.64
CA LEU A 234 24.52 -16.07 -8.00
C LEU A 234 25.74 -15.83 -8.90
N GLY A 235 26.75 -15.08 -8.43
CA GLY A 235 27.97 -14.81 -9.20
C GLY A 235 28.78 -16.08 -9.53
N MET A 236 28.69 -17.11 -8.68
CA MET A 236 29.42 -18.38 -8.83
C MET A 236 28.60 -19.51 -9.48
N ALA A 237 27.28 -19.34 -9.61
CA ALA A 237 26.39 -20.32 -10.22
C ALA A 237 26.64 -20.47 -11.73
N THR A 238 26.17 -21.57 -12.30
CA THR A 238 26.20 -21.75 -13.76
C THR A 238 25.37 -20.67 -14.46
N LEU A 239 25.76 -20.31 -15.68
CA LEU A 239 25.05 -19.29 -16.46
C LEU A 239 23.55 -19.63 -16.63
N PHE A 240 23.23 -20.91 -16.79
CA PHE A 240 21.85 -21.36 -16.88
C PHE A 240 21.05 -21.08 -15.59
N SER A 241 21.59 -21.44 -14.42
CA SER A 241 20.99 -21.13 -13.11
C SER A 241 20.86 -19.62 -12.88
N GLN A 242 21.86 -18.84 -13.31
CA GLN A 242 21.85 -17.38 -13.24
C GLN A 242 20.67 -16.80 -14.04
N LEU A 243 20.52 -17.20 -15.31
CA LEU A 243 19.46 -16.71 -16.18
C LEU A 243 18.07 -17.03 -15.63
N LEU A 244 17.84 -18.27 -15.18
CA LEU A 244 16.56 -18.66 -14.58
C LEU A 244 16.23 -17.82 -13.35
N THR A 245 17.21 -17.61 -12.47
CA THR A 245 17.04 -16.80 -11.27
C THR A 245 16.70 -15.36 -11.62
N VAL A 246 17.43 -14.75 -12.55
CA VAL A 246 17.20 -13.37 -13.02
C VAL A 246 15.82 -13.22 -13.63
N VAL A 247 15.39 -14.16 -14.49
CA VAL A 247 14.05 -14.13 -15.11
C VAL A 247 12.95 -14.19 -14.05
N VAL A 248 13.07 -15.09 -13.08
CA VAL A 248 12.06 -15.24 -12.01
C VAL A 248 12.03 -14.01 -11.08
N LEU A 249 13.20 -13.46 -10.71
CA LEU A 249 13.29 -12.21 -9.94
C LEU A 249 12.67 -11.03 -10.69
N LEU A 250 12.97 -10.88 -11.98
CA LEU A 250 12.42 -9.80 -12.81
C LEU A 250 10.91 -9.96 -12.96
N ALA A 251 10.42 -11.16 -13.27
CA ALA A 251 8.99 -11.42 -13.40
C ALA A 251 8.23 -11.12 -12.10
N GLY A 252 8.76 -11.58 -10.96
CA GLY A 252 8.20 -11.30 -9.63
C GLY A 252 8.22 -9.80 -9.30
N SER A 253 9.31 -9.11 -9.64
CA SER A 253 9.45 -7.67 -9.41
C SER A 253 8.51 -6.85 -10.28
N VAL A 254 8.37 -7.18 -11.56
CA VAL A 254 7.44 -6.52 -12.47
C VAL A 254 6.01 -6.74 -12.00
N ALA A 255 5.62 -7.98 -11.68
CA ALA A 255 4.30 -8.29 -11.15
C ALA A 255 3.99 -7.52 -9.85
N THR A 256 4.97 -7.42 -8.95
CA THR A 256 4.85 -6.63 -7.71
C THR A 256 4.77 -5.13 -7.99
N GLY A 257 5.55 -4.65 -8.96
CA GLY A 257 5.63 -3.24 -9.37
C GLY A 257 4.33 -2.74 -9.98
N ILE A 258 3.68 -3.53 -10.83
CA ILE A 258 2.36 -3.20 -11.40
C ILE A 258 1.22 -3.43 -10.38
N GLY A 259 1.43 -4.30 -9.40
CA GLY A 259 0.45 -4.57 -8.34
C GLY A 259 -0.53 -5.64 -8.73
N LEU A 260 -0.04 -6.64 -9.47
CA LEU A 260 -0.84 -7.79 -9.88
C LEU A 260 -1.46 -8.46 -8.65
N GLY A 261 -2.78 -8.57 -8.63
CA GLY A 261 -3.54 -9.16 -7.52
C GLY A 261 -3.65 -8.28 -6.28
N ALA A 262 -3.06 -7.07 -6.24
CA ALA A 262 -3.11 -6.22 -5.05
C ALA A 262 -4.56 -5.80 -4.73
N ARG A 263 -4.89 -5.77 -3.44
CA ARG A 263 -6.17 -5.21 -2.95
C ARG A 263 -5.93 -3.78 -2.48
N PRO A 264 -6.14 -2.76 -3.33
CA PRO A 264 -5.76 -1.39 -3.00
C PRO A 264 -6.54 -0.78 -1.84
N HIS A 265 -7.70 -1.36 -1.50
CA HIS A 265 -8.57 -0.90 -0.43
C HIS A 265 -8.29 -1.59 0.91
N MET A 266 -7.41 -2.59 1.00
CA MET A 266 -7.22 -3.40 2.21
C MET A 266 -5.80 -3.28 2.78
N LEU A 267 -5.71 -2.95 4.08
CA LEU A 267 -4.47 -2.87 4.84
C LEU A 267 -4.57 -3.70 6.11
N GLY A 268 -3.63 -4.64 6.27
CA GLY A 268 -3.73 -5.65 7.32
C GLY A 268 -5.01 -6.47 7.16
N LYS A 269 -5.68 -6.70 8.28
CA LYS A 269 -6.98 -7.38 8.34
C LYS A 269 -8.14 -6.42 8.59
N LYS A 270 -7.88 -5.25 9.20
CA LYS A 270 -8.94 -4.43 9.82
C LYS A 270 -9.10 -3.05 9.19
N LEU A 271 -8.07 -2.50 8.54
CA LEU A 271 -8.13 -1.17 7.96
C LEU A 271 -8.51 -1.23 6.48
N ARG A 272 -9.54 -0.46 6.11
CA ARG A 272 -10.02 -0.36 4.72
C ARG A 272 -9.99 1.09 4.24
N LEU A 273 -9.52 1.30 3.01
CA LEU A 273 -9.47 2.58 2.32
C LEU A 273 -10.47 2.57 1.16
N GLU A 274 -11.54 3.34 1.28
CA GLU A 274 -12.49 3.55 0.19
C GLU A 274 -12.13 4.84 -0.54
N VAL A 275 -11.87 4.74 -1.84
CA VAL A 275 -11.42 5.88 -2.64
C VAL A 275 -12.53 6.30 -3.58
N GLU A 276 -12.86 7.59 -3.51
CA GLU A 276 -13.74 8.26 -4.44
C GLU A 276 -12.92 9.29 -5.22
N GLN A 277 -12.73 9.07 -6.53
CA GLN A 277 -11.84 9.91 -7.33
C GLN A 277 -12.35 11.35 -7.54
N GLY A 278 -13.65 11.57 -7.35
CA GLY A 278 -14.31 12.81 -7.73
C GLY A 278 -14.22 13.07 -9.24
N ASP A 279 -14.71 14.22 -9.67
CA ASP A 279 -14.72 14.61 -11.08
C ASP A 279 -13.50 15.50 -11.39
N PRO A 280 -12.63 15.11 -12.36
CA PRO A 280 -11.44 15.86 -12.74
C PRO A 280 -11.69 17.27 -13.25
N SER A 281 -12.90 17.57 -13.73
CA SER A 281 -13.28 18.89 -14.22
C SER A 281 -13.49 19.91 -13.10
N TRP A 282 -13.57 19.45 -11.84
CA TRP A 282 -13.91 20.32 -10.73
C TRP A 282 -12.79 21.27 -10.36
N HIS A 283 -13.15 22.55 -10.29
CA HIS A 283 -12.29 23.55 -9.70
C HIS A 283 -12.15 23.35 -8.18
N ARG A 284 -11.03 23.86 -7.63
CA ARG A 284 -10.71 23.82 -6.19
C ARG A 284 -11.86 24.31 -5.31
N SER A 285 -12.59 25.36 -5.71
CA SER A 285 -13.74 25.89 -4.96
C SER A 285 -14.89 24.88 -4.81
N LYS A 286 -15.24 24.14 -5.87
CA LYS A 286 -16.32 23.14 -5.85
C LYS A 286 -15.91 21.93 -5.03
N THR A 287 -14.67 21.51 -5.22
CA THR A 287 -14.05 20.43 -4.44
C THR A 287 -14.05 20.72 -2.94
N TYR A 288 -13.69 21.94 -2.53
CA TYR A 288 -13.72 22.33 -1.12
C TYR A 288 -15.12 22.52 -0.57
N ALA A 289 -16.07 22.97 -1.39
CA ALA A 289 -17.46 23.10 -0.96
C ALA A 289 -18.07 21.73 -0.58
N ARG A 290 -17.61 20.66 -1.23
CA ARG A 290 -18.01 19.28 -0.91
C ARG A 290 -17.61 18.83 0.51
N LEU A 291 -16.61 19.46 1.11
CA LEU A 291 -16.17 19.14 2.47
C LEU A 291 -17.17 19.61 3.54
N GLN A 292 -18.12 20.46 3.18
CA GLN A 292 -19.12 21.03 4.09
C GLN A 292 -18.46 21.58 5.36
N LEU A 293 -17.46 22.44 5.17
CA LEU A 293 -16.69 22.98 6.29
C LEU A 293 -17.59 23.86 7.16
N THR A 294 -17.35 23.83 8.47
CA THR A 294 -17.87 24.84 9.39
C THR A 294 -17.09 26.15 9.24
N GLU A 295 -17.61 27.25 9.78
CA GLU A 295 -16.93 28.55 9.71
C GLU A 295 -15.54 28.51 10.37
N THR A 296 -15.41 27.80 11.50
CA THR A 296 -14.12 27.59 12.17
C THR A 296 -13.17 26.74 11.34
N GLU A 297 -13.67 25.68 10.69
CA GLU A 297 -12.88 24.85 9.77
C GLU A 297 -12.38 25.66 8.56
N GLU A 298 -13.19 26.58 8.03
CA GLU A 298 -12.76 27.50 6.97
C GLU A 298 -11.66 28.46 7.43
N ASP A 299 -11.75 28.96 8.67
CA ASP A 299 -10.74 29.85 9.22
C ASP A 299 -9.38 29.14 9.35
N TYR A 300 -9.35 27.86 9.74
CA TYR A 300 -8.13 27.05 9.69
C TYR A 300 -7.60 26.90 8.27
N MET A 301 -8.46 26.67 7.28
CA MET A 301 -8.06 26.57 5.88
C MET A 301 -7.45 27.89 5.36
N VAL A 302 -7.97 29.05 5.77
CA VAL A 302 -7.39 30.36 5.44
C VAL A 302 -6.06 30.58 6.15
N HIS A 303 -5.99 30.23 7.44
CA HIS A 303 -4.77 30.36 8.24
C HIS A 303 -3.60 29.58 7.64
N TRP A 304 -3.85 28.34 7.20
CA TRP A 304 -2.85 27.50 6.52
C TRP A 304 -2.67 27.82 5.03
N SER A 305 -3.26 28.91 4.54
CA SER A 305 -3.19 29.32 3.12
C SER A 305 -3.68 28.24 2.13
N LEU A 306 -4.52 27.31 2.60
CA LEU A 306 -5.21 26.34 1.75
C LEU A 306 -6.41 27.00 1.06
N PHE A 307 -7.06 27.95 1.72
CA PHE A 307 -8.03 28.85 1.11
C PHE A 307 -7.36 30.20 0.81
N PRO A 308 -7.83 30.91 -0.24
CA PRO A 308 -7.38 32.28 -0.47
C PRO A 308 -7.87 33.19 0.66
N GLN A 309 -7.11 34.26 0.89
CA GLN A 309 -7.44 35.29 1.87
C GLN A 309 -8.86 35.82 1.66
N ARG A 310 -9.57 36.16 2.76
CA ARG A 310 -10.96 36.64 2.74
C ARG A 310 -11.19 37.87 1.86
N LYS A 311 -10.13 38.61 1.49
CA LYS A 311 -10.17 39.71 0.51
C LYS A 311 -10.52 39.28 -0.92
N ASN A 312 -10.29 38.02 -1.30
CA ASN A 312 -10.59 37.53 -2.65
C ASN A 312 -12.09 37.19 -2.78
N GLN A 313 -12.93 38.21 -2.89
CA GLN A 313 -14.39 38.07 -2.97
C GLN A 313 -14.83 37.17 -4.12
N PHE A 314 -14.19 37.29 -5.30
CA PHE A 314 -14.50 36.45 -6.46
C PHE A 314 -14.45 34.94 -6.15
N TRP A 315 -13.42 34.49 -5.44
CA TRP A 315 -13.30 33.09 -5.06
C TRP A 315 -14.34 32.69 -4.02
N TRP A 316 -14.56 33.53 -3.00
CA TRP A 316 -15.52 33.27 -1.93
C TRP A 316 -16.97 33.22 -2.42
N ASP A 317 -17.36 34.10 -3.33
CA ASP A 317 -18.68 34.08 -3.97
C ASP A 317 -18.88 32.81 -4.82
N LYS A 318 -17.82 32.37 -5.51
CA LYS A 318 -17.84 31.09 -6.25
C LYS A 318 -17.93 29.91 -5.28
N TYR A 319 -17.18 29.92 -4.18
CA TYR A 319 -17.22 28.87 -3.16
C TYR A 319 -18.61 28.75 -2.52
N ARG A 320 -19.19 29.85 -2.04
CA ARG A 320 -20.53 29.88 -1.41
C ARG A 320 -21.64 29.42 -2.36
N ARG A 321 -21.58 29.79 -3.65
CA ARG A 321 -22.52 29.27 -4.66
C ARG A 321 -22.43 27.76 -4.83
N ASN A 322 -21.21 27.21 -4.89
CA ASN A 322 -21.02 25.76 -4.97
C ASN A 322 -21.48 25.04 -3.70
N GLU A 323 -21.23 25.64 -2.53
CA GLU A 323 -21.66 25.09 -1.24
C GLU A 323 -23.19 25.02 -1.15
N ALA A 324 -23.89 26.09 -1.52
CA ALA A 324 -25.34 26.12 -1.55
C ALA A 324 -25.91 25.06 -2.52
N ALA A 325 -25.33 24.92 -3.71
CA ALA A 325 -25.73 23.92 -4.68
C ALA A 325 -25.56 22.48 -4.15
N ILE A 326 -24.40 22.17 -3.56
CA ILE A 326 -24.13 20.84 -3.00
C ILE A 326 -25.04 20.54 -1.81
N ARG A 327 -25.31 21.52 -0.94
CA ARG A 327 -26.25 21.36 0.19
C ARG A 327 -27.66 21.06 -0.32
N ALA A 328 -28.11 21.72 -1.39
CA ALA A 328 -29.41 21.47 -2.00
C ALA A 328 -29.49 20.07 -2.62
N GLU A 329 -28.44 19.62 -3.34
CA GLU A 329 -28.35 18.27 -3.91
C GLU A 329 -28.44 17.19 -2.83
N LEU A 330 -27.72 17.36 -1.72
CA LEU A 330 -27.73 16.41 -0.60
C LEU A 330 -29.08 16.38 0.14
N ALA A 331 -29.73 17.53 0.28
CA ALA A 331 -31.06 17.60 0.87
C ALA A 331 -32.11 16.88 0.00
N ALA A 332 -32.04 17.04 -1.32
CA ALA A 332 -32.92 16.34 -2.26
C ALA A 332 -32.70 14.81 -2.23
N GLY A 333 -31.44 14.35 -2.30
CA GLY A 333 -31.13 12.91 -2.27
C GLY A 333 -31.49 12.23 -0.94
N SER A 334 -31.48 12.95 0.18
CA SER A 334 -31.95 12.43 1.47
C SER A 334 -33.47 12.28 1.56
N SER A 335 -34.23 13.06 0.79
CA SER A 335 -35.69 12.98 0.71
C SER A 335 -36.13 11.74 -0.07
N ASP A 336 -35.48 11.47 -1.20
CA ASP A 336 -35.81 10.32 -2.06
C ASP A 336 -35.56 8.97 -1.36
N LEU A 337 -34.46 8.87 -0.58
CA LEU A 337 -34.15 7.67 0.22
C LEU A 337 -35.13 7.43 1.38
N MET A 338 -35.74 8.49 1.92
CA MET A 338 -36.79 8.37 2.94
C MET A 338 -38.10 7.89 2.29
N GLU A 339 -38.44 8.41 1.12
CA GLU A 339 -39.65 8.01 0.37
C GLU A 339 -39.57 6.56 -0.12
N GLU A 340 -38.38 6.08 -0.50
CA GLU A 340 -38.15 4.69 -0.91
C GLU A 340 -38.22 3.70 0.28
N LYS A 341 -37.69 4.08 1.45
CA LYS A 341 -37.86 3.30 2.70
C LYS A 341 -39.32 3.25 3.16
N GLU A 342 -40.06 4.34 3.02
CA GLU A 342 -41.48 4.41 3.39
C GLU A 342 -42.33 3.50 2.48
N LYS A 343 -42.05 3.47 1.17
CA LYS A 343 -42.67 2.56 0.20
C LYS A 343 -42.29 1.08 0.43
N SER A 344 -41.08 0.79 0.89
CA SER A 344 -40.66 -0.59 1.24
C SER A 344 -41.30 -1.10 2.53
N SER A 345 -41.62 -0.21 3.48
CA SER A 345 -42.25 -0.57 4.76
C SER A 345 -43.78 -0.77 4.70
N THR A 346 -44.42 -0.33 3.61
CA THR A 346 -45.89 -0.41 3.41
C THR A 346 -46.36 -1.68 2.69
N VAL A 347 -45.44 -2.55 2.25
CA VAL A 347 -45.79 -3.87 1.71
C VAL A 347 -46.03 -4.85 2.88
N LYS A 348 -47.29 -4.97 3.30
CA LYS A 348 -47.72 -6.03 4.24
C LYS A 348 -47.40 -7.41 3.63
N PRO A 349 -46.92 -8.39 4.42
CA PRO A 349 -46.72 -9.74 3.93
C PRO A 349 -48.08 -10.36 3.62
N THR A 350 -48.36 -10.57 2.34
CA THR A 350 -49.50 -11.37 1.88
C THR A 350 -49.20 -12.82 2.24
N PHE A 351 -49.67 -13.27 3.40
CA PHE A 351 -49.76 -14.69 3.70
C PHE A 351 -50.88 -15.29 2.84
N SER A 352 -50.51 -16.02 1.80
CA SER A 352 -51.38 -17.01 1.15
C SER A 352 -51.24 -18.34 1.90
N ILE A 353 -52.39 -18.81 2.39
CA ILE A 353 -52.63 -20.11 3.06
C ILE A 353 -52.49 -21.25 2.07
#